data_AF-A0A935Y279-F1
#
_entry.id   AF-A0A935Y279-F1
#
_cell.length_a   1.000
_cell.length_b   1.000
_cell.length_c   1.000
_cell.angle_alpha   90.00
_cell.angle_beta   90.00
_cell.angle_gamma   90.00
#
_symmetry.space_group_name_H-M   'P 1'
#
loop_
_entity.id
_entity.type
_entity.pdbx_description
1 polymer ?
#
loop_
_entity_poly.entity_id
_entity_poly.type
_entity_poly.pdbx_seq_one_letter_code
_entity_poly.pdbx_strand_id
1 'polypeptide(L)'
;MPRGIQNAYIVAEDCCGNITKKIVRLNVLDNVPPVPVCIRNTVVSLVGGVSPGENITKVFAESLDNGSFDNCSPHIYFKVIRMEELLGTINGILTTSRSSAVQMPARRSW
;
A
#
# COMPACT_ATOMS: atom_id res chain seq x y z
N MET A 1 -4.99 16.43 -3.70
CA MET A 1 -4.72 16.65 -5.14
C MET A 1 -3.97 15.44 -5.66
N PRO A 2 -4.32 14.88 -6.83
CA PRO A 2 -3.59 13.74 -7.39
C PRO A 2 -2.10 14.06 -7.59
N ARG A 3 -1.26 13.04 -7.40
CA ARG A 3 0.19 13.11 -7.64
C ARG A 3 0.48 13.49 -9.09
N GLY A 4 1.51 14.30 -9.30
CA GLY A 4 2.00 14.70 -10.62
C GLY A 4 1.78 16.18 -10.94
N ILE A 5 1.91 16.51 -12.22
CA ILE A 5 1.84 17.89 -12.68
C ILE A 5 0.38 18.32 -12.81
N GLN A 6 0.05 19.41 -12.10
CA GLN A 6 -1.28 19.97 -12.02
C GLN A 6 -1.26 21.44 -12.45
N ASN A 7 -2.33 21.90 -13.09
CA ASN A 7 -2.48 23.29 -13.52
C ASN A 7 -3.32 24.05 -12.50
N ALA A 8 -2.72 25.05 -11.86
CA ALA A 8 -3.42 26.04 -11.05
C ALA A 8 -3.63 27.32 -11.86
N TYR A 9 -4.72 28.03 -11.61
CA TYR A 9 -5.04 29.29 -12.26
C TYR A 9 -4.98 30.42 -11.24
N ILE A 10 -4.14 31.41 -11.51
CA ILE A 10 -4.19 32.70 -10.81
C ILE A 10 -5.11 33.59 -11.62
N VAL A 11 -6.17 34.08 -10.98
CA VAL A 11 -7.12 35.03 -11.56
C VAL A 11 -6.96 36.34 -10.80
N ALA A 12 -6.63 37.40 -11.52
CA ALA A 12 -6.54 38.76 -10.98
C ALA A 12 -7.56 39.65 -11.69
N GLU A 13 -8.28 40.45 -10.93
CA GLU A 13 -9.25 41.44 -11.42
C GLU A 13 -8.79 42.84 -10.98
N ASP A 14 -8.78 43.80 -11.89
CA ASP A 14 -8.47 45.19 -11.58
C ASP A 14 -9.73 46.00 -11.21
N CYS A 15 -9.54 47.24 -10.75
CA CYS A 15 -10.62 48.12 -10.32
C CYS A 15 -11.59 48.51 -11.45
N CYS A 16 -11.20 48.26 -12.71
CA CYS A 16 -11.99 48.55 -13.91
C CYS A 16 -12.73 47.31 -14.43
N GLY A 17 -12.62 46.16 -13.75
CA GLY A 17 -13.26 44.90 -14.11
C GLY A 17 -12.49 44.06 -15.15
N ASN A 18 -11.23 44.39 -15.45
CA ASN A 18 -10.42 43.56 -16.35
C ASN A 18 -9.90 42.34 -15.59
N ILE A 19 -10.17 41.15 -16.13
CA ILE A 19 -9.77 39.88 -15.52
C ILE A 19 -8.61 39.28 -16.32
N THR A 20 -7.48 39.03 -15.67
CA THR A 20 -6.34 38.29 -16.23
C THR A 20 -6.23 36.92 -15.57
N LYS A 21 -6.08 35.87 -16.39
CA LYS A 21 -5.85 34.49 -15.93
C LYS A 21 -4.48 34.00 -16.34
N LYS A 22 -3.71 33.44 -15.40
CA LYS A 22 -2.39 32.84 -15.66
C LYS A 22 -2.32 31.42 -15.12
N ILE A 23 -1.74 30.52 -15.92
CA ILE A 23 -1.53 29.12 -15.53
C ILE A 23 -0.20 29.00 -14.78
N VAL A 24 -0.24 28.31 -13.63
CA VAL A 24 0.92 27.88 -12.86
C VAL A 24 0.94 26.35 -12.84
N ARG A 25 2.08 25.76 -13.19
CA ARG A 25 2.26 24.31 -13.15
C ARG A 25 2.81 23.92 -11.78
N LEU A 26 2.03 23.17 -11.02
CA LEU A 26 2.40 22.63 -9.72
C LEU A 26 2.85 21.18 -9.90
N ASN A 27 3.93 20.78 -9.23
CA ASN A 27 4.33 19.37 -9.16
C ASN A 27 3.98 18.83 -7.77
N VAL A 28 2.94 18.02 -7.70
CA VAL A 28 2.49 17.40 -6.45
C VAL A 28 3.30 16.13 -6.21
N LEU A 29 4.16 16.17 -5.19
CA LEU A 29 4.93 15.03 -4.72
C LEU A 29 4.19 14.34 -3.58
N ASP A 30 4.30 13.01 -3.54
CA ASP A 30 3.74 12.18 -2.50
C ASP A 30 4.87 11.68 -1.58
N ASN A 31 4.84 12.14 -0.33
CA ASN A 31 5.84 11.84 0.69
C ASN A 31 5.21 11.26 1.96
N VAL A 32 3.93 10.90 1.92
CA VAL A 32 3.22 10.37 3.09
C VAL A 32 3.05 8.86 2.91
N PRO A 33 3.51 8.02 3.85
CA PRO A 33 3.29 6.59 3.74
C PRO A 33 1.79 6.26 3.89
N PRO A 34 1.33 5.13 3.29
CA PRO A 34 -0.04 4.67 3.47
C PRO A 34 -0.42 4.46 4.95
N VAL A 35 -1.70 4.61 5.26
CA VAL A 35 -2.26 4.35 6.58
C VAL A 35 -2.74 2.90 6.66
N PRO A 36 -2.12 2.05 7.49
CA PRO A 36 -2.58 0.68 7.67
C PRO A 36 -3.80 0.65 8.61
N VAL A 37 -4.84 -0.08 8.20
CA VAL A 37 -5.99 -0.40 9.07
C VAL A 37 -5.92 -1.89 9.42
N CYS A 38 -5.42 -2.18 10.62
CA CYS A 38 -5.06 -3.53 11.03
C CYS A 38 -6.25 -4.33 11.59
N ILE A 39 -6.33 -5.60 11.20
CA ILE A 39 -7.14 -6.62 11.88
C ILE A 39 -6.32 -7.20 13.03
N ARG A 40 -6.89 -7.25 14.24
CA ARG A 40 -6.18 -7.78 15.42
C ARG A 40 -6.06 -9.30 15.41
N ASN A 41 -7.09 -10.00 14.94
CA ASN A 41 -7.17 -11.45 14.98
C ASN A 41 -7.78 -11.97 13.67
N THR A 42 -7.05 -12.83 12.98
CA THR A 42 -7.54 -13.58 11.81
C THR A 42 -7.53 -15.06 12.15
N VAL A 43 -8.70 -15.68 12.18
CA VAL A 43 -8.85 -17.11 12.47
C VAL A 43 -8.87 -17.87 11.15
N VAL A 44 -8.00 -18.87 11.03
CA VAL A 44 -7.90 -19.71 9.83
C VAL A 44 -7.91 -21.18 10.24
N SER A 45 -8.63 -21.99 9.46
CA SER A 45 -8.63 -23.44 9.62
C SER A 45 -7.50 -24.05 8.80
N LEU A 46 -6.77 -24.99 9.41
CA LEU A 46 -5.78 -25.80 8.71
C LEU A 46 -6.51 -26.92 7.96
N VAL A 47 -6.22 -27.07 6.67
CA VAL A 47 -6.74 -28.19 5.88
C VAL A 47 -5.71 -29.32 5.98
N GLY A 48 -6.15 -30.47 6.50
CA GLY A 48 -5.31 -31.65 6.70
C GLY A 48 -5.57 -32.74 5.68
N GLY A 49 -4.60 -33.65 5.51
CA GLY A 49 -4.76 -34.86 4.70
C GLY A 49 -3.60 -35.21 3.77
N VAL A 50 -2.54 -34.38 3.74
CA VAL A 50 -1.43 -34.55 2.78
C VAL A 50 -0.24 -35.31 3.39
N SER A 51 0.09 -35.07 4.67
CA SER A 51 0.96 -35.88 5.56
C SER A 51 1.23 -35.10 6.87
N PRO A 52 1.68 -35.74 7.97
CA PRO A 52 2.11 -35.03 9.17
C PRO A 52 3.19 -34.00 8.84
N GLY A 53 2.96 -32.73 9.22
CA GLY A 53 3.90 -31.63 8.97
C GLY A 53 3.72 -30.89 7.63
N GLU A 54 2.81 -31.34 6.76
CA GLU A 54 2.57 -30.74 5.43
C GLU A 54 1.21 -30.04 5.31
N ASN A 55 0.50 -29.85 6.43
CA ASN A 55 -0.78 -29.16 6.42
C ASN A 55 -0.57 -27.68 6.08
N ILE A 56 -1.14 -27.24 4.97
CA ILE A 56 -1.08 -25.87 4.49
C ILE A 56 -2.48 -25.26 4.46
N THR A 57 -2.56 -23.96 4.72
CA THR A 57 -3.77 -23.17 4.49
C THR A 57 -3.41 -21.91 3.71
N LYS A 58 -4.33 -21.43 2.90
CA LYS A 58 -4.14 -20.23 2.07
C LYS A 58 -4.95 -19.10 2.67
N VAL A 59 -4.32 -17.93 2.77
CA VAL A 59 -4.95 -16.70 3.24
C VAL A 59 -4.74 -15.65 2.17
N PHE A 60 -5.80 -14.98 1.75
CA PHE A 60 -5.69 -13.88 0.80
C PHE A 60 -5.17 -12.63 1.52
N ALA A 61 -4.41 -11.79 0.82
CA ALA A 61 -3.87 -10.56 1.40
C ALA A 61 -4.97 -9.62 1.90
N GLU A 62 -6.09 -9.55 1.17
CA GLU A 62 -7.29 -8.79 1.56
C GLU A 62 -7.92 -9.28 2.88
N SER A 63 -7.74 -10.55 3.25
CA SER A 63 -8.23 -11.08 4.53
C SER A 63 -7.45 -10.55 5.75
N LEU A 64 -6.34 -9.85 5.52
CA LEU A 64 -5.51 -9.21 6.53
C LEU A 64 -5.66 -7.68 6.54
N ASP A 65 -6.47 -7.13 5.64
CA ASP A 65 -6.69 -5.69 5.50
C ASP A 65 -8.11 -5.32 5.93
N ASN A 66 -8.25 -4.19 6.63
CA ASN A 66 -9.55 -3.64 7.04
C ASN A 66 -9.76 -2.24 6.44
N GLY A 67 -9.38 -2.07 5.17
CA GLY A 67 -9.53 -0.80 4.46
C GLY A 67 -8.35 0.15 4.67
N SER A 68 -7.12 -0.37 4.59
CA SER A 68 -5.93 0.48 4.50
C SER A 68 -6.04 1.41 3.29
N PHE A 69 -5.53 2.63 3.41
CA PHE A 69 -5.68 3.64 2.37
C PHE A 69 -4.48 4.56 2.29
N ASP A 70 -4.34 5.19 1.13
CA ASP A 70 -3.39 6.26 0.89
C ASP A 70 -4.11 7.40 0.13
N ASN A 71 -3.77 8.63 0.46
CA ASN A 71 -4.40 9.83 -0.09
C ASN A 71 -3.92 10.13 -1.52
N CYS A 72 -2.74 9.62 -1.88
CA CYS A 72 -2.05 9.99 -3.12
C CYS A 72 -1.87 8.81 -4.08
N SER A 73 -1.85 7.56 -3.57
CA SER A 73 -1.83 6.34 -4.38
C SER A 73 -3.13 5.56 -4.28
N PRO A 74 -3.85 5.30 -5.40
CA PRO A 74 -5.02 4.42 -5.40
C PRO A 74 -4.66 2.94 -5.23
N HIS A 75 -3.39 2.58 -5.48
CA HIS A 75 -2.91 1.22 -5.34
C HIS A 75 -1.93 1.14 -4.16
N ILE A 76 -2.26 0.27 -3.22
CA ILE A 76 -1.41 -0.10 -2.10
C ILE A 76 -0.98 -1.56 -2.23
N TYR A 77 0.19 -1.88 -1.70
CA TYR A 77 0.75 -3.23 -1.73
C TYR A 77 0.86 -3.75 -0.30
N PHE A 78 0.59 -5.04 -0.14
CA PHE A 78 0.68 -5.71 1.15
C PHE A 78 1.91 -6.59 1.20
N LYS A 79 2.59 -6.58 2.34
CA LYS A 79 3.69 -7.50 2.66
C LYS A 79 3.39 -8.18 3.98
N VAL A 80 3.58 -9.49 4.03
CA VAL A 80 3.46 -10.29 5.25
C VAL A 80 4.85 -10.78 5.63
N ILE A 81 5.19 -10.64 6.91
CA ILE A 81 6.47 -11.07 7.49
C ILE A 81 6.16 -11.82 8.78
N ARG A 82 6.87 -12.91 9.07
CA ARG A 82 6.73 -13.58 10.38
C ARG A 82 7.32 -12.69 11.47
N MET A 83 6.72 -12.68 12.66
CA MET A 83 7.21 -11.83 13.76
C MET A 83 8.67 -12.13 14.12
N GLU A 84 9.10 -13.38 13.97
CA GLU A 84 10.49 -13.84 14.19
C GLU A 84 11.48 -13.37 13.11
N GLU A 85 11.00 -13.00 11.92
CA GLU A 85 11.81 -12.48 10.82
C GLU A 85 11.90 -10.95 10.84
N LEU A 86 11.03 -10.27 11.61
CA LEU A 86 10.90 -8.81 11.61
C LEU A 86 12.11 -8.11 12.26
N LEU A 87 12.84 -8.77 13.18
CA LEU A 87 14.09 -8.39 13.88
C LEU A 87 14.71 -7.01 13.54
N GLY A 88 13.98 -5.92 13.72
CA GLY A 88 14.41 -4.55 13.39
C GLY A 88 14.65 -4.24 11.90
N THR A 89 14.26 -5.12 10.98
CA THR A 89 14.49 -4.96 9.53
C THR A 89 13.17 -4.70 8.80
N ILE A 90 13.08 -3.62 8.02
CA ILE A 90 11.88 -3.28 7.22
C ILE A 90 11.51 -4.33 6.16
N ASN A 91 12.45 -5.22 5.84
CA ASN A 91 12.30 -6.23 4.80
C ASN A 91 12.25 -7.68 5.30
N GLY A 92 12.38 -7.89 6.61
CA GLY A 92 12.61 -9.21 7.19
C GLY A 92 14.06 -9.68 6.97
N ILE A 93 14.57 -10.53 7.87
CA ILE A 93 15.87 -11.18 7.69
C ILE A 93 15.65 -12.54 7.03
N LEU A 94 16.30 -12.77 5.88
CA LEU A 94 16.39 -14.08 5.24
C LEU A 94 17.42 -14.94 6.00
N THR A 95 17.15 -15.32 7.24
CA THR A 95 17.98 -16.36 7.88
C THR A 95 17.70 -17.67 7.16
N THR A 96 18.72 -18.22 6.51
CA THR A 96 18.76 -19.52 5.80
C THR A 96 18.49 -20.70 6.75
N SER A 97 17.27 -20.79 7.28
CA SER A 97 16.78 -22.01 7.93
C SER A 97 15.29 -22.24 7.77
N ARG A 98 14.47 -21.23 7.42
CA ARG A 98 13.05 -21.37 7.04
C ARG A 98 12.59 -20.16 6.23
N SER A 99 12.93 -20.11 4.95
CA SER A 99 12.46 -19.06 4.04
C SER A 99 10.93 -19.06 3.95
N SER A 100 10.27 -18.05 4.53
CA SER A 100 8.82 -17.80 4.36
C SER A 100 8.52 -16.35 3.98
N ALA A 101 9.40 -15.69 3.22
CA ALA A 101 9.01 -14.49 2.49
C ALA A 101 8.04 -14.92 1.37
N VAL A 102 6.74 -14.99 1.68
CA VAL A 102 5.72 -15.16 0.65
C VAL A 102 5.57 -13.80 -0.05
N GLN A 103 6.36 -13.60 -1.09
CA GLN A 103 6.12 -12.54 -2.06
C GLN A 103 4.79 -12.85 -2.75
N MET A 104 3.70 -12.27 -2.25
CA MET A 104 2.41 -12.31 -2.93
C MET A 104 2.60 -11.61 -4.29
N PRO A 105 2.35 -12.27 -5.43
CA PRO A 105 2.42 -11.58 -6.71
C PRO A 105 1.30 -10.52 -6.72
N ALA A 106 1.68 -9.25 -6.77
CA ALA A 106 0.77 -8.19 -7.16
C ALA A 106 0.22 -8.57 -8.55
N ARG A 107 -1.08 -8.87 -8.62
CA ARG A 107 -1.76 -9.03 -9.91
C ARG A 107 -1.61 -7.69 -10.66
N ARG A 108 -0.75 -7.67 -11.69
CA ARG A 108 -0.82 -6.65 -12.73
C ARG A 108 -2.12 -6.89 -13.49
N SER A 109 -3.16 -6.12 -13.17
CA SER A 109 -4.22 -5.83 -14.13
C SER A 109 -3.71 -4.72 -15.04
N TRP A 110 -3.51 -5.06 -16.31
CA TRP A 110 -3.39 -4.10 -17.41
C TRP A 110 -4.68 -3.30 -17.54
#